data_AF-A0A2I0VSM3-F1
#
_entry.id   AF-A0A2I0VSM3-F1
#
_cell.length_a   1.000
_cell.length_b   1.000
_cell.length_c   1.000
_cell.angle_alpha   90.00
_cell.angle_beta   90.00
_cell.angle_gamma   90.00
#
_symmetry.space_group_name_H-M   'P 1'
#
loop_
_entity.id
_entity.type
_entity.pdbx_description
1 polymer ?
#
loop_
_entity_poly.entity_id
_entity_poly.type
_entity_poly.pdbx_seq_one_letter_code
_entity_poly.pdbx_strand_id
1 'polypeptide(L)'
;MLDSAIYFRRAFMHLELSDSNYKSCPSNSEWEKMVRICNFLAPFYEITCAFSGTKYPTANLYFPCVSTAYATLKHEMSCGDEYIRRMTVGMLAKFEKYWSDFSVILAVAVILDPRYKFNFVELCYKRLYSGHYESEIVKVKDKLFTLYSSYSIIQDQPSTTNVSQSSQTSSSRQTPSSSQSTTIIKSQFLQV
;
A
#
# COMPACT_ATOMS: atom_id res chain seq x y z
N MET A 1 14.06 -19.04 2.47
CA MET A 1 14.63 -20.13 1.65
C MET A 1 15.96 -19.72 1.02
N LEU A 2 16.00 -18.72 0.13
CA LEU A 2 17.26 -18.23 -0.47
C LEU A 2 18.26 -17.72 0.58
N ASP A 3 17.79 -16.89 1.50
CA ASP A 3 18.60 -16.38 2.62
C ASP A 3 19.24 -17.51 3.45
N SER A 4 18.44 -18.53 3.78
CA SER A 4 18.92 -19.74 4.47
C SER A 4 19.94 -20.52 3.62
N ALA A 5 19.72 -20.66 2.32
CA ALA A 5 20.66 -21.33 1.42
C ALA A 5 22.01 -20.60 1.35
N ILE A 6 21.99 -19.26 1.31
CA ILE A 6 23.18 -18.41 1.35
C ILE A 6 23.95 -18.60 2.67
N TYR A 7 23.23 -18.65 3.81
CA TYR A 7 23.83 -18.93 5.11
C TYR A 7 24.61 -20.27 5.13
N PHE A 8 24.06 -21.29 4.48
CA PHE A 8 24.69 -22.62 4.38
C PHE A 8 25.66 -22.79 3.20
N ARG A 9 26.07 -21.72 2.51
CA ARG A 9 27.01 -21.79 1.36
C ARG A 9 28.23 -22.67 1.62
N ARG A 10 28.87 -22.53 2.80
CA ARG A 10 30.05 -23.33 3.18
C ARG A 10 29.73 -24.82 3.35
N ALA A 11 28.52 -25.15 3.83
CA ALA A 11 28.08 -26.52 3.98
C ALA A 11 27.87 -27.19 2.61
N PHE A 12 27.31 -26.47 1.63
CA PHE A 12 27.20 -26.97 0.25
C PHE A 12 28.57 -27.23 -0.40
N MET A 13 29.53 -26.31 -0.20
CA MET A 13 30.91 -26.50 -0.69
C MET A 13 31.59 -27.70 -0.02
N HIS A 14 31.39 -27.89 1.29
CA HIS A 14 31.93 -29.05 1.99
C HIS A 14 31.30 -30.37 1.50
N LEU A 15 30.01 -30.36 1.20
CA LEU A 15 29.30 -31.53 0.67
C LEU A 15 29.86 -31.96 -0.69
N GLU A 16 30.19 -31.00 -1.57
CA GLU A 16 30.85 -31.28 -2.87
C GLU A 16 32.22 -31.94 -2.72
N LEU A 17 32.97 -31.59 -1.67
CA LEU A 17 34.25 -32.21 -1.36
C LEU A 17 34.10 -33.61 -0.74
N SER A 18 33.01 -33.83 0.00
CA SER A 18 32.80 -35.06 0.79
C SER A 18 32.06 -36.16 0.03
N ASP A 19 31.11 -35.79 -0.84
CA ASP A 19 30.29 -36.71 -1.62
C ASP A 19 30.56 -36.50 -3.11
N SER A 20 31.27 -37.46 -3.72
CA SER A 20 31.59 -37.42 -5.14
C SER A 20 30.37 -37.43 -6.06
N ASN A 21 29.20 -37.88 -5.57
CA ASN A 21 27.95 -37.90 -6.32
C ASN A 21 27.23 -36.53 -6.29
N TYR A 22 27.59 -35.63 -5.37
CA TYR A 22 27.01 -34.30 -5.31
C TYR A 22 27.61 -33.39 -6.39
N LYS A 23 26.82 -33.08 -7.43
CA LYS A 23 27.22 -32.24 -8.60
C LYS A 23 26.46 -30.92 -8.70
N SER A 24 25.64 -30.59 -7.70
CA SER A 24 24.71 -29.45 -7.76
C SER A 24 25.17 -28.26 -6.90
N CYS A 25 26.45 -28.19 -6.55
CA CYS A 25 27.01 -27.05 -5.82
C CYS A 25 26.99 -25.81 -6.71
N PRO A 26 26.35 -24.71 -6.30
CA PRO A 26 26.39 -23.47 -7.08
C PRO A 26 27.81 -22.92 -7.16
N SER A 27 28.18 -22.41 -8.33
CA SER A 27 29.43 -21.68 -8.53
C SER A 27 29.44 -20.37 -7.72
N ASN A 28 30.63 -19.79 -7.51
CA ASN A 28 30.75 -18.49 -6.87
C ASN A 28 29.89 -17.42 -7.56
N SER A 29 29.82 -17.43 -8.90
CA SER A 29 28.99 -16.49 -9.65
C SER A 29 27.49 -16.64 -9.41
N GLU A 30 27.03 -17.87 -9.17
CA GLU A 30 25.63 -18.18 -8.86
C GLU A 30 25.28 -17.78 -7.44
N TRP A 31 26.18 -18.00 -6.47
CA TRP A 31 26.01 -17.49 -5.12
C TRP A 31 25.86 -15.97 -5.09
N GLU A 32 26.70 -15.24 -5.83
CA GLU A 32 26.58 -13.78 -5.93
C GLU A 32 25.24 -13.35 -6.58
N LYS A 33 24.75 -14.08 -7.58
CA LYS A 33 23.41 -13.84 -8.15
C LYS A 33 22.30 -14.09 -7.12
N MET A 34 22.39 -15.16 -6.33
CA MET A 34 21.42 -15.46 -5.28
C MET A 34 21.36 -14.35 -4.22
N VAL A 35 22.51 -13.82 -3.80
CA VAL A 35 22.57 -12.68 -2.87
C VAL A 35 21.87 -11.45 -3.47
N ARG A 36 22.15 -11.13 -4.74
CA ARG A 36 21.48 -10.01 -5.42
C ARG A 36 19.96 -10.19 -5.50
N ILE A 37 19.49 -11.41 -5.82
CA ILE A 37 18.05 -11.73 -5.83
C ILE A 37 17.45 -11.58 -4.42
N CYS A 38 18.14 -12.08 -3.40
CA CYS A 38 17.67 -12.00 -2.02
C CYS A 38 17.50 -10.55 -1.56
N ASN A 39 18.48 -9.70 -1.85
CA ASN A 39 18.42 -8.27 -1.54
C ASN A 39 17.31 -7.56 -2.31
N PHE A 40 17.15 -7.85 -3.60
CA PHE A 40 16.07 -7.31 -4.42
C PHE A 40 14.68 -7.71 -3.89
N LEU A 41 14.53 -8.95 -3.42
CA LEU A 41 13.25 -9.46 -2.91
C LEU A 41 12.95 -9.05 -1.46
N ALA A 42 13.93 -8.57 -0.71
CA ALA A 42 13.77 -8.25 0.72
C ALA A 42 12.63 -7.26 1.01
N PRO A 43 12.47 -6.12 0.28
CA PRO A 43 11.36 -5.20 0.53
C PRO A 43 9.98 -5.86 0.32
N PHE A 44 9.86 -6.75 -0.66
CA PHE A 44 8.60 -7.45 -0.93
C PHE A 44 8.28 -8.48 0.14
N TYR A 45 9.31 -9.13 0.70
CA TYR A 45 9.15 -10.03 1.84
C TYR A 45 8.64 -9.27 3.07
N GLU A 46 9.23 -8.13 3.41
CA GLU A 46 8.79 -7.29 4.52
C GLU A 46 7.33 -6.83 4.36
N ILE A 47 6.96 -6.38 3.15
CA ILE A 47 5.58 -6.02 2.82
C ILE A 47 4.64 -7.22 2.99
N THR A 48 5.04 -8.40 2.52
CA THR A 48 4.24 -9.62 2.66
C THR A 48 4.03 -10.00 4.13
N CYS A 49 5.08 -9.91 4.95
CA CYS A 49 4.98 -10.12 6.39
C CYS A 49 4.04 -9.11 7.05
N ALA A 50 4.13 -7.83 6.66
CA ALA A 50 3.23 -6.79 7.16
C ALA A 50 1.76 -7.06 6.81
N PHE A 51 1.48 -7.61 5.63
CA PHE A 51 0.11 -7.97 5.22
C PHE A 51 -0.38 -9.29 5.83
N SER A 52 0.53 -10.18 6.20
CA SER A 52 0.21 -11.47 6.81
C SER A 52 -0.11 -11.37 8.31
N GLY A 53 0.05 -10.18 8.91
CA GLY A 53 -0.32 -9.94 10.30
C GLY A 53 -1.83 -10.00 10.52
N THR A 54 -2.25 -10.71 11.56
CA THR A 54 -3.68 -10.91 11.90
C THR A 54 -4.14 -10.09 13.13
N LYS A 55 -3.22 -9.37 13.78
CA LYS A 55 -3.46 -8.69 15.06
C LYS A 55 -3.74 -7.18 14.93
N TYR A 56 -3.87 -6.65 13.72
CA TYR A 56 -4.11 -5.24 13.47
C TYR A 56 -4.88 -5.01 12.17
N PRO A 57 -5.59 -3.87 12.02
CA PRO A 57 -6.18 -3.47 10.75
C PRO A 57 -5.09 -3.34 9.68
N THR A 58 -5.22 -4.08 8.58
CA THR A 58 -4.24 -4.11 7.50
C THR A 58 -4.54 -3.08 6.41
N ALA A 59 -5.82 -2.74 6.20
CA ALA A 59 -6.30 -1.88 5.11
C ALA A 59 -5.50 -0.57 4.94
N ASN A 60 -5.24 0.13 6.03
CA ASN A 60 -4.51 1.40 6.05
C ASN A 60 -2.99 1.26 5.80
N LEU A 61 -2.43 0.06 5.94
CA LEU A 61 -1.00 -0.21 5.68
C LEU A 61 -0.76 -0.54 4.21
N TYR A 62 -1.79 -1.00 3.47
CA TYR A 62 -1.64 -1.44 2.09
C TYR A 62 -1.11 -0.34 1.19
N PHE A 63 -1.70 0.85 1.18
CA PHE A 63 -1.26 1.88 0.23
C PHE A 63 0.22 2.27 0.42
N PRO A 64 0.72 2.60 1.63
CA PRO A 64 2.16 2.84 1.85
C PRO A 64 3.02 1.68 1.38
N CYS A 65 2.71 0.45 1.80
CA CYS A 65 3.50 -0.73 1.47
C CYS A 65 3.52 -1.02 -0.04
N VAL A 66 2.34 -1.02 -0.69
CA VAL A 66 2.22 -1.27 -2.13
C VAL A 66 2.87 -0.13 -2.93
N SER A 67 2.74 1.12 -2.51
CA SER A 67 3.41 2.25 -3.16
C SER A 67 4.94 2.14 -3.08
N THR A 68 5.48 1.67 -1.94
CA THR A 68 6.91 1.39 -1.77
C THR A 68 7.36 0.26 -2.68
N ALA A 69 6.61 -0.85 -2.74
CA ALA A 69 6.90 -1.94 -3.69
C ALA A 69 6.95 -1.44 -5.14
N TYR A 70 5.99 -0.61 -5.55
CA TYR A 70 5.97 -0.07 -6.91
C TYR A 70 7.17 0.86 -7.17
N ALA A 71 7.50 1.72 -6.22
CA ALA A 71 8.67 2.59 -6.31
C ALA A 71 9.98 1.79 -6.41
N THR A 72 10.13 0.72 -5.62
CA THR A 72 11.26 -0.21 -5.71
C THR A 72 11.34 -0.85 -7.09
N LEU A 73 10.24 -1.36 -7.65
CA LEU A 73 10.23 -1.94 -8.99
C LEU A 73 10.64 -0.92 -10.06
N LYS A 74 10.15 0.32 -9.98
CA LYS A 74 10.54 1.38 -10.94
C LYS A 74 12.02 1.73 -10.82
N HIS A 75 12.53 1.85 -9.58
CA HIS A 75 13.94 2.11 -9.33
C HIS A 75 14.83 1.02 -9.93
N GLU A 76 14.53 -0.25 -9.64
CA GLU A 76 15.30 -1.40 -10.12
C GLU A 76 15.19 -1.59 -11.63
N MET A 77 14.08 -1.17 -12.24
CA MET A 77 13.95 -1.15 -13.70
C MET A 77 14.87 -0.11 -14.35
N SER A 78 15.06 1.06 -13.72
CA SER A 78 15.89 2.15 -14.26
C SER A 78 17.38 2.00 -13.92
N CYS A 79 17.72 1.47 -12.75
CA CYS A 79 19.09 1.49 -12.20
C CYS A 79 19.66 0.10 -11.89
N GLY A 80 18.88 -0.97 -12.02
CA GLY A 80 19.30 -2.33 -11.64
C GLY A 80 20.25 -3.01 -12.63
N ASP A 81 20.98 -4.01 -12.13
CA ASP A 81 21.78 -4.96 -12.93
C ASP A 81 20.89 -5.65 -13.99
N GLU A 82 21.41 -5.94 -15.19
CA GLU A 82 20.70 -6.60 -16.30
C GLU A 82 19.92 -7.84 -15.87
N TYR A 83 20.49 -8.63 -14.96
CA TYR A 83 19.83 -9.81 -14.42
C TYR A 83 18.59 -9.46 -13.59
N ILE A 84 18.70 -8.52 -12.65
CA ILE A 84 17.60 -8.06 -11.79
C ILE A 84 16.57 -7.30 -12.62
N ARG A 85 17.00 -6.50 -13.59
CA ARG A 85 16.14 -5.75 -14.50
C ARG A 85 15.23 -6.67 -15.29
N ARG A 86 15.73 -7.78 -15.85
CA ARG A 86 14.90 -8.78 -16.56
C ARG A 86 13.82 -9.38 -15.65
N MET A 87 14.17 -9.70 -14.40
CA MET A 87 13.19 -10.19 -13.43
C MET A 87 12.16 -9.10 -13.05
N THR A 88 12.64 -7.87 -12.87
CA THR A 88 11.83 -6.70 -12.52
C THR A 88 10.79 -6.40 -13.58
N VAL A 89 11.12 -6.51 -14.87
CA VAL A 89 10.16 -6.32 -15.98
C VAL A 89 8.96 -7.27 -15.84
N GLY A 90 9.20 -8.55 -15.57
CA GLY A 90 8.14 -9.53 -15.40
C GLY A 90 7.31 -9.30 -14.13
N MET A 91 7.94 -8.87 -13.03
CA MET A 91 7.25 -8.54 -11.79
C MET A 91 6.41 -7.26 -11.92
N LEU A 92 6.97 -6.23 -12.57
CA LEU A 92 6.31 -4.95 -12.79
C LEU A 92 5.06 -5.11 -13.66
N ALA A 93 5.15 -5.86 -14.76
CA ALA A 93 3.99 -6.11 -15.63
C ALA A 93 2.84 -6.80 -14.87
N LYS A 94 3.15 -7.76 -14.00
CA LYS A 94 2.14 -8.40 -13.14
C LYS A 94 1.60 -7.44 -12.10
N PHE A 95 2.45 -6.60 -11.53
CA PHE A 95 2.08 -5.63 -10.51
C PHE A 95 1.14 -4.54 -11.07
N GLU A 96 1.48 -3.96 -12.22
CA GLU A 96 0.73 -2.87 -12.85
C GLU A 96 -0.70 -3.29 -13.21
N LYS A 97 -0.90 -4.56 -13.59
CA LYS A 97 -2.23 -5.15 -13.84
C LYS A 97 -3.18 -4.99 -12.65
N TYR A 98 -2.70 -5.14 -11.42
CA TYR A 98 -3.53 -4.99 -10.22
C TYR A 98 -3.53 -3.55 -9.70
N TRP A 99 -2.41 -2.85 -9.86
CA TRP A 99 -2.27 -1.49 -9.35
C TRP A 99 -3.29 -0.53 -10.00
N SER A 100 -3.58 -0.64 -11.30
CA SER A 100 -4.58 0.20 -11.96
C SER A 100 -5.96 0.12 -11.32
N ASP A 101 -6.35 -1.07 -10.86
CA ASP A 101 -7.71 -1.35 -10.40
C ASP A 101 -7.87 -1.02 -8.92
N PHE A 102 -6.83 -1.26 -8.12
CA PHE A 102 -6.90 -1.12 -6.66
C PHE A 102 -6.28 0.17 -6.11
N SER A 103 -5.47 0.89 -6.88
CA SER A 103 -4.76 2.07 -6.37
C SER A 103 -5.70 3.13 -5.77
N VAL A 104 -6.85 3.39 -6.42
CA VAL A 104 -7.81 4.41 -5.98
C VAL A 104 -8.48 4.03 -4.65
N ILE A 105 -8.95 2.79 -4.50
CA ILE A 105 -9.61 2.35 -3.27
C ILE A 105 -8.62 2.30 -2.10
N LEU A 106 -7.37 1.88 -2.36
CA LEU A 106 -6.30 1.89 -1.37
C LEU A 106 -5.92 3.32 -0.96
N ALA A 107 -5.88 4.25 -1.90
CA ALA A 107 -5.62 5.66 -1.63
C ALA A 107 -6.73 6.26 -0.75
N VAL A 108 -8.01 6.01 -1.08
CA VAL A 108 -9.15 6.45 -0.27
C VAL A 108 -9.08 5.86 1.14
N ALA A 109 -8.80 4.56 1.28
CA ALA A 109 -8.68 3.91 2.59
C ALA A 109 -7.62 4.56 3.48
N VAL A 110 -6.50 5.00 2.89
CA VAL A 110 -5.44 5.68 3.64
C VAL A 110 -5.76 7.14 3.95
N ILE A 111 -6.48 7.85 3.09
CA ILE A 111 -6.96 9.20 3.40
C ILE A 111 -7.93 9.18 4.59
N LEU A 112 -8.70 8.11 4.74
CA LEU A 112 -9.63 7.94 5.86
C LEU A 112 -8.93 7.52 7.17
N ASP A 113 -7.67 7.12 7.13
CA ASP A 113 -6.88 6.87 8.34
C ASP A 113 -6.42 8.21 8.94
N PRO A 114 -6.78 8.55 10.18
CA PRO A 114 -6.43 9.82 10.80
C PRO A 114 -4.92 10.14 10.83
N ARG A 115 -4.05 9.14 10.69
CA ARG A 115 -2.59 9.31 10.70
C ARG A 115 -2.04 9.82 9.38
N TYR A 116 -2.75 9.64 8.28
CA TYR A 116 -2.29 10.03 6.95
C TYR A 116 -3.13 11.18 6.41
N LYS A 117 -2.46 12.17 5.82
CA LYS A 117 -3.12 13.29 5.15
C LYS A 117 -3.18 13.05 3.65
N PHE A 118 -4.05 13.78 2.96
CA PHE A 118 -4.13 13.76 1.49
C PHE A 118 -2.77 13.98 0.83
N ASN A 119 -1.97 14.90 1.36
CA ASN A 119 -0.62 15.21 0.89
C ASN A 119 0.30 13.98 0.84
N PHE A 120 0.11 13.00 1.74
CA PHE A 120 0.88 11.76 1.71
C PHE A 120 0.60 10.96 0.44
N VAL A 121 -0.67 10.83 0.06
CA VAL A 121 -1.08 10.15 -1.17
C VAL A 121 -0.54 10.92 -2.38
N GLU A 122 -0.65 12.24 -2.39
CA GLU A 122 -0.10 13.08 -3.46
C GLU A 122 1.41 12.89 -3.66
N LEU A 123 2.19 12.88 -2.57
CA LEU A 123 3.63 12.62 -2.63
C LEU A 123 3.93 11.23 -3.19
N CYS A 124 3.16 10.21 -2.82
CA CYS A 124 3.32 8.85 -3.33
C CYS A 124 3.05 8.80 -4.84
N TYR A 125 1.92 9.34 -5.30
CA TYR A 125 1.59 9.38 -6.72
C TYR A 125 2.60 10.22 -7.53
N LYS A 126 3.07 11.35 -6.99
CA LYS A 126 4.11 12.17 -7.62
C LYS A 126 5.41 11.39 -7.85
N ARG A 127 5.83 10.60 -6.85
CA ARG A 127 7.00 9.71 -6.95
C ARG A 127 6.79 8.59 -7.98
N LEU A 128 5.57 8.08 -8.10
CA LEU A 128 5.27 6.96 -8.99
C LEU A 128 5.09 7.35 -10.46
N TYR A 129 4.48 8.50 -10.75
CA TYR A 129 4.04 8.84 -12.12
C TYR A 129 4.82 9.98 -12.80
N SER A 130 5.89 10.49 -12.17
CA SER A 130 6.89 11.41 -12.76
C SER A 130 6.34 12.52 -13.69
N GLY A 131 5.15 13.08 -13.37
CA GLY A 131 4.53 14.17 -14.15
C GLY A 131 3.07 13.93 -14.56
N HIS A 132 2.58 12.69 -14.60
CA HIS A 132 1.18 12.38 -14.96
C HIS A 132 0.29 12.04 -13.76
N TYR A 133 0.66 12.50 -12.56
CA TYR A 133 -0.04 12.13 -11.32
C TYR A 133 -1.34 12.90 -11.08
N GLU A 134 -1.50 14.08 -11.70
CA GLU A 134 -2.65 14.96 -11.45
C GLU A 134 -3.98 14.29 -11.80
N SER A 135 -4.04 13.54 -12.90
CA SER A 135 -5.24 12.82 -13.33
C SER A 135 -5.66 11.75 -12.30
N GLU A 136 -4.70 11.03 -11.73
CA GLU A 136 -4.95 10.00 -10.72
C GLU A 136 -5.42 10.63 -9.39
N ILE A 137 -4.81 11.74 -8.99
CA ILE A 137 -5.21 12.51 -7.80
C ILE A 137 -6.63 13.06 -7.93
N VAL A 138 -7.02 13.54 -9.11
CA VAL A 138 -8.39 13.99 -9.38
C VAL A 138 -9.37 12.82 -9.26
N LYS A 139 -9.06 11.63 -9.79
CA LYS A 139 -9.89 10.42 -9.63
C LYS A 139 -10.06 10.04 -8.17
N VAL A 140 -8.99 10.08 -7.37
CA VAL A 140 -9.05 9.78 -5.93
C VAL A 140 -9.94 10.79 -5.21
N LYS A 141 -9.80 12.09 -5.48
CA LYS A 141 -10.66 13.14 -4.91
C LYS A 141 -12.13 12.93 -5.28
N ASP A 142 -12.42 12.69 -6.55
CA ASP A 142 -13.79 12.47 -7.04
C ASP A 142 -14.46 11.28 -6.35
N LYS A 143 -13.74 10.15 -6.24
CA LYS A 143 -14.26 8.97 -5.52
C LYS A 143 -14.42 9.20 -4.03
N LEU A 144 -13.51 9.92 -3.39
CA LEU A 144 -13.63 10.30 -1.98
C LEU A 144 -14.87 11.18 -1.74
N PHE A 145 -15.09 12.20 -2.57
CA PHE A 145 -16.26 13.09 -2.44
C PHE A 145 -17.57 12.39 -2.79
N THR A 146 -17.57 11.51 -3.79
CA THR A 146 -18.73 10.66 -4.10
C THR A 146 -19.10 9.80 -2.90
N LEU A 147 -18.11 9.17 -2.26
CA LEU A 147 -18.32 8.37 -1.04
C LEU A 147 -18.84 9.23 0.11
N TYR A 148 -18.25 10.40 0.34
CA TYR A 148 -18.73 11.32 1.38
C TYR A 148 -20.19 11.73 1.14
N SER A 149 -20.53 12.08 -0.11
CA SER A 149 -21.87 12.54 -0.47
C SER A 149 -22.92 11.45 -0.29
N SER A 150 -22.60 10.20 -0.62
CA SER A 150 -23.52 9.08 -0.37
C SER A 150 -23.74 8.84 1.13
N TYR A 151 -22.70 8.97 1.95
CA TYR A 151 -22.84 8.89 3.41
C TYR A 151 -23.61 10.06 4.03
N SER A 152 -23.43 11.29 3.55
CA SER A 152 -24.14 12.46 4.08
C SER A 152 -25.65 12.39 3.80
N ILE A 153 -26.06 11.87 2.64
CA ILE A 153 -27.49 11.70 2.30
C ILE A 153 -28.17 10.68 3.22
N ILE A 154 -27.43 9.66 3.70
CA ILE A 154 -27.95 8.65 4.64
C ILE A 154 -28.16 9.24 6.04
N GLN A 155 -27.35 10.21 6.45
CA GLN A 155 -27.52 10.92 7.73
C GLN A 155 -28.71 11.88 7.73
N ASP A 156 -29.10 12.41 6.56
CA ASP A 156 -30.23 13.33 6.40
C ASP A 156 -31.59 12.61 6.20
N GLN A 157 -31.62 11.27 6.17
CA GLN A 157 -32.87 10.52 6.23
C GLN A 157 -33.42 10.58 7.67
N PRO A 158 -34.63 11.14 7.90
CA PRO A 158 -35.24 11.09 9.21
C PRO A 158 -35.45 9.62 9.56
N SER A 159 -34.89 9.19 10.70
CA SER A 159 -35.20 7.91 11.29
C SER A 159 -36.71 7.83 11.50
N THR A 160 -37.45 7.17 10.59
CA THR A 160 -38.83 6.75 10.83
C THR A 160 -38.80 5.55 11.76
N THR A 161 -38.37 5.79 13.00
CA THR A 161 -38.71 4.91 14.12
C THR A 161 -40.07 5.39 14.61
N ASN A 162 -41.11 4.64 14.25
CA ASN A 162 -42.45 4.89 14.74
C ASN A 162 -42.44 4.95 16.28
N VAL A 163 -42.88 6.10 16.78
CA VAL A 163 -43.02 6.45 18.18
C VAL A 163 -44.06 5.54 18.84
N SER A 164 -43.71 5.01 20.02
CA SER A 164 -44.67 4.80 21.10
C SER A 164 -44.16 5.57 22.32
N GLN A 165 -45.03 6.45 22.82
CA GLN A 165 -44.78 7.52 23.79
C GLN A 165 -44.23 7.04 25.15
N SER A 166 -43.33 7.82 25.76
CA SER A 166 -43.64 8.58 26.98
C SER A 166 -42.52 9.56 27.42
N SER A 167 -42.95 10.80 27.66
CA SER A 167 -42.56 11.77 28.70
C SER A 167 -41.10 12.25 28.90
N GLN A 168 -40.89 13.51 28.46
CA GLN A 168 -40.18 14.64 29.11
C GLN A 168 -38.86 14.40 29.90
N THR A 169 -37.77 15.06 29.47
CA THR A 169 -37.20 16.24 30.17
C THR A 169 -36.00 16.83 29.41
N SER A 170 -35.90 18.15 29.48
CA SER A 170 -35.00 19.07 28.78
C SER A 170 -33.54 19.05 29.25
N SER A 171 -32.59 19.15 28.32
CA SER A 171 -31.33 19.89 28.52
C SER A 171 -30.68 20.26 27.18
N SER A 172 -30.41 21.55 27.02
CA SER A 172 -29.87 22.18 25.81
C SER A 172 -28.42 21.75 25.53
N ARG A 173 -28.15 21.34 24.29
CA ARG A 173 -26.83 21.49 23.67
C ARG A 173 -27.03 21.94 22.23
N GLN A 174 -26.59 23.15 21.94
CA GLN A 174 -26.58 23.72 20.60
C GLN A 174 -25.72 22.84 19.67
N THR A 175 -26.33 22.32 18.62
CA THR A 175 -25.65 21.72 17.48
C THR A 175 -25.21 22.83 16.52
N PRO A 176 -23.96 22.85 16.03
CA PRO A 176 -23.58 23.78 14.97
C PRO A 176 -24.22 23.33 13.65
N SER A 177 -24.60 24.30 12.83
CA SER A 177 -25.22 24.08 11.53
C SER A 177 -24.29 23.32 10.57
N SER A 178 -24.88 22.47 9.73
CA SER A 178 -24.23 21.58 8.75
C SER A 178 -23.27 22.30 7.78
N SER A 179 -23.47 23.60 7.56
CA SER A 179 -22.56 24.43 6.76
C SER A 179 -21.20 24.64 7.40
N GLN A 180 -21.10 24.66 8.74
CA GLN A 180 -19.80 24.83 9.44
C GLN A 180 -18.99 23.54 9.45
N SER A 181 -19.62 22.37 9.63
CA SER A 181 -18.93 21.07 9.59
C SER A 181 -18.31 20.77 8.23
N THR A 182 -19.00 21.15 7.14
CA THR A 182 -18.51 20.98 5.77
C THR A 182 -17.28 21.87 5.50
N THR A 183 -17.24 23.07 6.08
CA THR A 183 -16.09 23.98 5.97
C THR A 183 -14.91 23.50 6.81
N ILE A 184 -15.16 22.95 8.00
CA ILE A 184 -14.10 22.44 8.90
C ILE A 184 -13.39 21.23 8.28
N ILE A 185 -14.14 20.28 7.71
CA ILE A 185 -13.54 19.08 7.08
C ILE A 185 -12.79 19.45 5.78
N LYS A 186 -13.35 20.37 4.96
CA LYS A 186 -12.60 20.92 3.81
C LYS A 186 -11.31 21.61 4.26
N SER A 187 -11.31 22.35 5.36
CA SER A 187 -10.10 23.02 5.86
C SER A 187 -9.07 22.04 6.43
N GLN A 188 -9.50 20.96 7.11
CA GLN A 188 -8.59 20.00 7.74
C GLN A 188 -7.96 19.01 6.75
N PHE A 189 -8.63 18.70 5.64
CA PHE A 189 -8.14 17.73 4.64
C PHE A 189 -7.49 18.36 3.40
N LEU A 190 -7.71 19.66 3.12
CA LEU A 190 -7.21 20.33 1.90
C LEU A 190 -6.27 21.53 2.14
N GLN A 191 -5.83 21.82 3.37
CA GLN A 191 -4.87 22.90 3.59
C GLN A 191 -3.41 22.43 3.50
N VAL A 192 -2.83 22.80 2.34
CA VAL A 192 -1.41 23.05 1.96
C VAL A 192 -0.46 21.85 1.94
#